data_AF-A0A8J3FG92-F1
#
_entry.id   AF-A0A8J3FG92-F1
#
_cell.length_a   1.000
_cell.length_b   1.000
_cell.length_c   1.000
_cell.angle_alpha   90.00
_cell.angle_beta   90.00
_cell.angle_gamma   90.00
#
_symmetry.space_group_name_H-M   'P 1'
#
loop_
_entity.id
_entity.type
_entity.pdbx_description
1 polymer ?
#
loop_
_entity_poly.entity_id
_entity_poly.type
_entity_poly.pdbx_seq_one_letter_code
_entity_poly.pdbx_strand_id
1 'polypeptide(L)'
;MPHSTRWQVAAVAVAVLAASAVVSPLTGTPRADAAAAPPPSLIEREVFAEDGTISREVVPAQVDAPVTAATRRAADAAAVTPIFQSGPPEQRLDIVFVGDGYTADQQGAFLDHVKLQWAEMLKVEPYPTYKNSINVWAVEVVSQESGVDEDPKGTQRDTALDMGYWCGGTERALCVNVGKAKEFARQAPGSDQAIALANSAKYGGVGYVQDDMATSAGNNAQSGQIVVHEFGHTIADMYDEYFYEQRTYTGGEPVTGNLSTYDEAAMKANGRKWAKYLGQETPDGGVIGAYEGGFASYSKGIYRPSDNSLMRALNRKFSLVGLEEMANAIKAKAPGVPPTKPEFWNR
;
A
#
# COMPACT_ATOMS: atom_id res chain seq x y z
N MET A 1 -98.80 -28.99 -15.06
CA MET A 1 -99.18 -28.81 -16.48
C MET A 1 -98.80 -27.39 -16.89
N PRO A 2 -98.34 -27.14 -18.12
CA PRO A 2 -97.06 -27.53 -18.74
C PRO A 2 -96.34 -26.24 -19.27
N HIS A 3 -95.07 -26.12 -19.68
CA HIS A 3 -94.27 -26.63 -20.82
C HIS A 3 -92.94 -25.82 -20.74
N SER A 4 -91.71 -26.34 -20.74
CA SER A 4 -90.90 -26.99 -21.79
C SER A 4 -90.66 -26.18 -23.09
N THR A 5 -89.48 -25.55 -23.23
CA THR A 5 -88.79 -25.28 -24.52
C THR A 5 -87.32 -24.92 -24.21
N ARG A 6 -86.36 -25.84 -24.18
CA ARG A 6 -85.54 -26.40 -25.28
C ARG A 6 -84.99 -25.38 -26.29
N TRP A 7 -83.66 -25.26 -26.24
CA TRP A 7 -82.76 -24.60 -27.18
C TRP A 7 -82.57 -25.43 -28.45
N GLN A 8 -82.46 -24.75 -29.60
CA GLN A 8 -81.65 -25.20 -30.75
C GLN A 8 -81.31 -24.01 -31.66
N VAL A 9 -80.14 -24.15 -32.30
CA VAL A 9 -79.30 -23.14 -32.95
C VAL A 9 -79.71 -22.92 -34.41
N ALA A 10 -79.53 -21.71 -34.95
CA ALA A 10 -79.24 -21.52 -36.37
C ALA A 10 -78.41 -20.25 -36.63
N ALA A 11 -77.40 -20.40 -37.47
CA ALA A 11 -76.38 -19.42 -37.82
C ALA A 11 -76.86 -18.34 -38.80
N VAL A 12 -76.25 -17.15 -38.73
CA VAL A 12 -76.23 -16.19 -39.84
C VAL A 12 -74.78 -15.75 -40.05
N ALA A 13 -74.29 -16.00 -41.26
CA ALA A 13 -73.00 -15.57 -41.75
C ALA A 13 -73.07 -14.10 -42.20
N VAL A 14 -72.07 -13.29 -41.83
CA VAL A 14 -71.74 -12.03 -42.50
C VAL A 14 -70.23 -11.97 -42.68
N ALA A 15 -69.79 -11.85 -43.92
CA ALA A 15 -68.40 -11.70 -44.33
C ALA A 15 -68.02 -10.21 -44.37
N VAL A 16 -66.89 -9.81 -43.79
CA VAL A 16 -66.18 -8.55 -44.13
C VAL A 16 -64.66 -8.72 -44.00
N LEU A 17 -64.00 -8.61 -45.16
CA LEU A 17 -62.66 -8.08 -45.51
C LEU A 17 -61.47 -8.11 -44.52
N ALA A 18 -60.46 -8.90 -44.93
CA ALA A 18 -59.02 -8.62 -45.05
C ALA A 18 -58.32 -7.62 -44.10
N ALA A 19 -57.33 -8.14 -43.35
CA ALA A 19 -56.05 -7.47 -43.15
C ALA A 19 -54.95 -8.53 -42.96
N SER A 20 -54.02 -8.60 -43.91
CA SER A 20 -52.82 -9.43 -43.84
C SER A 20 -51.84 -8.79 -42.85
N ALA A 21 -51.67 -9.37 -41.66
CA ALA A 21 -50.54 -9.06 -40.79
C ALA A 21 -49.60 -10.27 -40.79
N VAL A 22 -48.40 -10.05 -41.31
CA VAL A 22 -47.30 -11.02 -41.33
C VAL A 22 -46.89 -11.32 -39.89
N VAL A 23 -47.13 -12.55 -39.43
CA VAL A 23 -46.56 -13.03 -38.17
C VAL A 23 -45.15 -13.51 -38.48
N SER A 24 -44.17 -12.63 -38.26
CA SER A 24 -42.77 -13.06 -38.19
C SER A 24 -42.57 -13.85 -36.89
N PRO A 25 -41.99 -15.06 -36.94
CA PRO A 25 -41.62 -15.74 -35.71
C PRO A 25 -40.52 -14.93 -35.03
N LEU A 26 -40.76 -14.46 -33.81
CA LEU A 26 -39.72 -13.99 -32.91
C LEU A 26 -38.85 -15.20 -32.56
N THR A 27 -37.81 -15.43 -33.35
CA THR A 27 -36.70 -16.28 -32.94
C THR A 27 -36.01 -15.56 -31.79
N GLY A 28 -36.30 -15.99 -30.56
CA GLY A 28 -35.57 -15.57 -29.38
C GLY A 28 -34.09 -15.80 -29.62
N THR A 29 -33.31 -14.73 -29.65
CA THR A 29 -31.87 -14.83 -29.56
C THR A 29 -31.56 -15.49 -28.21
N PRO A 30 -30.73 -16.56 -28.18
CA PRO A 30 -30.25 -17.06 -26.90
C PRO A 30 -29.57 -15.90 -26.20
N ARG A 31 -30.02 -15.63 -24.96
CA ARG A 31 -29.36 -14.71 -24.04
C ARG A 31 -27.91 -15.16 -24.01
N ALA A 32 -26.99 -14.33 -24.49
CA ALA A 32 -25.58 -14.59 -24.31
C ALA A 32 -25.38 -14.83 -22.82
N ASP A 33 -25.02 -16.06 -22.45
CA ASP A 33 -24.52 -16.35 -21.13
C ASP A 33 -23.46 -15.30 -20.86
N ALA A 34 -23.68 -14.48 -19.82
CA ALA A 34 -22.69 -13.51 -19.40
C ALA A 34 -21.42 -14.32 -19.13
N ALA A 35 -20.43 -14.18 -20.02
CA ALA A 35 -19.14 -14.82 -19.85
C ALA A 35 -18.68 -14.47 -18.44
N ALA A 36 -18.40 -15.49 -17.63
CA ALA A 36 -17.87 -15.29 -16.29
C ALA A 36 -16.70 -14.32 -16.40
N ALA A 37 -16.72 -13.25 -15.59
CA ALA A 37 -15.63 -12.30 -15.56
C ALA A 37 -14.31 -13.06 -15.40
N PRO A 38 -13.25 -12.71 -16.15
CA PRO A 38 -11.96 -13.37 -16.00
C PRO A 38 -11.55 -13.32 -14.52
N PRO A 39 -10.91 -14.37 -13.99
CA PRO A 39 -10.45 -14.36 -12.62
C PRO A 39 -9.56 -13.14 -12.40
N PRO A 40 -9.66 -12.47 -11.24
CA PRO A 40 -8.83 -11.31 -10.96
C PRO A 40 -7.36 -11.71 -11.08
N SER A 41 -6.56 -10.86 -11.71
CA SER A 41 -5.11 -10.98 -11.65
C SER A 41 -4.67 -10.97 -10.18
N LEU A 42 -3.65 -11.75 -9.85
CA LEU A 42 -3.12 -11.82 -8.49
C LEU A 42 -1.81 -11.04 -8.42
N ILE A 43 -1.60 -10.35 -7.30
CA ILE A 43 -0.36 -9.64 -7.00
C ILE A 43 0.13 -10.02 -5.60
N GLU A 44 1.44 -10.09 -5.45
CA GLU A 44 2.06 -10.32 -4.16
C GLU A 44 2.20 -8.97 -3.43
N ARG A 45 1.75 -8.93 -2.17
CA ARG A 45 1.81 -7.75 -1.32
C ARG A 45 2.36 -8.13 0.04
N GLU A 46 3.11 -7.22 0.63
CA GLU A 46 3.52 -7.37 2.02
C GLU A 46 2.35 -7.08 2.95
N VAL A 47 2.21 -7.91 3.97
CA VAL A 47 1.20 -7.76 5.00
C VAL A 47 1.87 -7.89 6.36
N PHE A 48 1.52 -6.98 7.25
CA PHE A 48 2.18 -6.84 8.54
C PHE A 48 1.28 -7.40 9.64
N ALA A 49 1.85 -8.25 10.47
CA ALA A 49 1.23 -8.76 11.68
C ALA A 49 1.64 -7.93 12.90
N GLU A 50 0.79 -7.91 13.92
CA GLU A 50 0.97 -7.08 15.12
C GLU A 50 2.14 -7.56 16.00
N ASP A 51 2.51 -8.84 15.88
CA ASP A 51 3.71 -9.40 16.51
C ASP A 51 5.02 -8.98 15.81
N GLY A 52 4.91 -8.22 14.72
CA GLY A 52 6.01 -7.70 13.91
C GLY A 52 6.47 -8.65 12.80
N THR A 53 5.81 -9.79 12.62
CA THR A 53 6.01 -10.66 11.46
C THR A 53 5.53 -9.96 10.20
N ILE A 54 6.30 -10.09 9.13
CA ILE A 54 5.97 -9.56 7.80
C ILE A 54 5.71 -10.76 6.91
N SER A 55 4.56 -10.91 6.28
CA SER A 55 4.31 -11.99 5.31
C SER A 55 4.08 -11.42 3.92
N ARG A 56 4.29 -12.25 2.90
CA ARG A 56 3.87 -11.93 1.55
C ARG A 56 2.63 -12.72 1.21
N GLU A 57 1.57 -12.00 0.91
CA GLU A 57 0.26 -12.56 0.61
C GLU A 57 -0.08 -12.31 -0.85
N VAL A 58 -0.63 -13.34 -1.49
CA VAL A 58 -1.16 -13.22 -2.85
C VAL A 58 -2.56 -12.67 -2.75
N VAL A 59 -2.68 -11.35 -2.96
CA VAL A 59 -3.97 -10.67 -2.97
C VAL A 59 -4.47 -10.49 -4.40
N PRO A 60 -5.78 -10.54 -4.66
CA PRO A 60 -6.34 -10.05 -5.91
C PRO A 60 -5.80 -8.64 -6.16
N ALA A 61 -5.24 -8.42 -7.34
CA ALA A 61 -4.97 -7.07 -7.81
C ALA A 61 -6.26 -6.28 -7.67
N GLN A 62 -6.22 -5.22 -6.88
CA GLN A 62 -7.34 -4.30 -6.84
C GLN A 62 -7.54 -3.78 -8.27
N VAL A 63 -8.70 -4.07 -8.84
CA VAL A 63 -9.17 -3.38 -10.03
C VAL A 63 -9.68 -2.05 -9.54
N ASP A 64 -8.77 -1.10 -9.44
CA ASP A 64 -9.09 0.25 -8.97
C ASP A 64 -10.19 0.84 -9.85
N ALA A 65 -11.26 1.32 -9.19
CA ALA A 65 -12.24 2.13 -9.87
C ALA A 65 -11.52 3.36 -10.48
N PRO A 66 -11.83 3.74 -11.73
CA PRO A 66 -11.12 4.81 -12.40
C PRO A 66 -11.31 6.14 -11.64
N VAL A 67 -10.27 6.97 -11.65
CA VAL A 67 -10.32 8.32 -11.07
C VAL A 67 -11.33 9.17 -11.84
N THR A 68 -12.48 9.42 -11.22
CA THR A 68 -13.60 10.14 -11.82
C THR A 68 -13.35 11.64 -11.90
N ALA A 69 -14.15 12.36 -12.69
CA ALA A 69 -14.11 13.83 -12.68
C ALA A 69 -14.54 14.41 -11.32
N ALA A 70 -15.37 13.71 -10.56
CA ALA A 70 -15.76 14.13 -9.21
C ALA A 70 -14.58 13.99 -8.24
N THR A 71 -13.85 12.86 -8.29
CA THR A 71 -12.62 12.64 -7.51
C THR A 71 -11.58 13.72 -7.79
N ARG A 72 -11.34 14.06 -9.06
CA ARG A 72 -10.39 15.14 -9.42
C ARG A 72 -10.80 16.49 -8.86
N ARG A 73 -12.08 16.86 -8.99
CA ARG A 73 -12.58 18.12 -8.41
C ARG A 73 -12.46 18.14 -6.89
N ALA A 74 -12.69 17.01 -6.23
CA ALA A 74 -12.51 16.89 -4.79
C ALA A 74 -11.04 17.03 -4.41
N ALA A 75 -10.12 16.42 -5.16
CA ALA A 75 -8.68 16.57 -4.96
C ALA A 75 -8.22 18.02 -5.17
N ASP A 76 -8.62 18.67 -6.26
CA ASP A 76 -8.28 20.07 -6.54
C ASP A 76 -8.82 21.05 -5.47
N ALA A 77 -9.84 20.65 -4.72
CA ALA A 77 -10.42 21.41 -3.62
C ALA A 77 -9.93 20.99 -2.22
N ALA A 78 -9.12 19.93 -2.13
CA ALA A 78 -8.64 19.39 -0.87
C ALA A 78 -7.72 20.40 -0.16
N ALA A 79 -7.89 20.55 1.14
CA ALA A 79 -6.97 21.35 1.92
C ALA A 79 -5.64 20.59 2.07
N VAL A 80 -4.54 21.32 1.94
CA VAL A 80 -3.19 20.80 2.18
C VAL A 80 -2.61 21.52 3.39
N THR A 81 -2.34 20.75 4.43
CA THR A 81 -1.82 21.24 5.70
C THR A 81 -0.35 20.82 5.86
N PRO A 82 0.61 21.76 6.00
CA PRO A 82 1.98 21.41 6.37
C PRO A 82 2.02 20.90 7.81
N ILE A 83 2.47 19.66 7.99
CA ILE A 83 2.69 19.06 9.31
C ILE A 83 4.09 19.38 9.80
N PHE A 84 5.07 19.31 8.89
CA PHE A 84 6.45 19.70 9.15
C PHE A 84 7.09 20.19 7.85
N GLN A 85 7.62 21.41 7.83
CA GLN A 85 8.27 21.96 6.65
C GLN A 85 9.67 22.45 7.02
N SER A 86 10.69 21.83 6.44
CA SER A 86 12.10 22.18 6.69
C SER A 86 12.75 22.96 5.55
N GLY A 87 12.05 23.11 4.43
CA GLY A 87 12.50 23.92 3.30
C GLY A 87 11.62 23.81 2.05
N PRO A 88 12.11 24.31 0.91
CA PRO A 88 11.44 24.18 -0.37
C PRO A 88 11.29 22.70 -0.78
N PRO A 89 10.14 22.27 -1.32
CA PRO A 89 9.88 20.88 -1.74
C PRO A 89 10.96 20.32 -2.68
N GLU A 90 11.43 21.11 -3.65
CA GLU A 90 12.44 20.68 -4.62
C GLU A 90 13.84 20.40 -4.03
N GLN A 91 14.01 20.62 -2.72
CA GLN A 91 15.24 20.41 -1.97
C GLN A 91 15.05 19.52 -0.75
N ARG A 92 13.90 18.84 -0.63
CA ARG A 92 13.53 17.99 0.50
C ARG A 92 12.93 16.70 -0.02
N LEU A 93 13.00 15.65 0.79
CA LEU A 93 12.12 14.50 0.64
C LEU A 93 10.73 14.91 1.11
N ASP A 94 9.72 14.88 0.23
CA ASP A 94 8.34 15.21 0.58
C ASP A 94 7.51 13.94 0.83
N ILE A 95 7.05 13.78 2.08
CA ILE A 95 6.15 12.71 2.51
C ILE A 95 4.73 13.27 2.62
N VAL A 96 3.77 12.65 1.93
CA VAL A 96 2.38 13.10 1.87
C VAL A 96 1.45 12.07 2.49
N PHE A 97 0.71 12.48 3.51
CA PHE A 97 -0.37 11.70 4.07
C PHE A 97 -1.70 12.08 3.42
N VAL A 98 -2.48 11.08 2.99
CA VAL A 98 -3.87 11.23 2.53
C VAL A 98 -4.77 10.42 3.46
N GLY A 99 -5.86 11.02 3.95
CA GLY A 99 -6.80 10.33 4.84
C GLY A 99 -7.84 9.51 4.06
N ASP A 100 -8.37 8.44 4.67
CA ASP A 100 -9.63 7.85 4.23
C ASP A 100 -10.49 7.38 5.42
N GLY A 101 -11.80 7.42 5.23
CA GLY A 101 -12.78 7.19 6.28
C GLY A 101 -12.89 8.34 7.29
N TYR A 102 -12.35 9.52 6.98
CA TYR A 102 -12.52 10.73 7.80
C TYR A 102 -13.58 11.62 7.15
N THR A 103 -14.69 11.84 7.86
CA THR A 103 -15.73 12.77 7.42
C THR A 103 -15.25 14.23 7.52
N ALA A 104 -16.06 15.17 7.01
CA ALA A 104 -15.73 16.59 7.01
C ALA A 104 -15.46 17.15 8.43
N ASP A 105 -16.18 16.66 9.43
CA ASP A 105 -16.01 17.01 10.85
C ASP A 105 -14.87 16.25 11.55
N GLN A 106 -14.26 15.27 10.89
CA GLN A 106 -13.17 14.45 11.41
C GLN A 106 -11.80 14.81 10.86
N GLN A 107 -11.67 15.83 10.00
CA GLN A 107 -10.38 16.23 9.44
C GLN A 107 -9.38 16.65 10.53
N GLY A 108 -9.84 17.21 11.65
CA GLY A 108 -8.99 17.44 12.83
C GLY A 108 -8.38 16.16 13.40
N ALA A 109 -9.15 15.07 13.46
CA ALA A 109 -8.66 13.77 13.91
C ALA A 109 -7.66 13.17 12.91
N PHE A 110 -7.90 13.33 11.60
CA PHE A 110 -6.93 12.95 10.57
C PHE A 110 -5.58 13.65 10.79
N LEU A 111 -5.58 14.97 10.97
CA LEU A 111 -4.33 15.73 11.21
C LEU A 111 -3.62 15.27 12.48
N ASP A 112 -4.35 14.91 13.54
CA ASP A 112 -3.76 14.38 14.76
C ASP A 112 -3.17 12.98 14.57
N HIS A 113 -3.81 12.11 13.79
CA HIS A 113 -3.24 10.83 13.40
C HIS A 113 -1.99 10.98 12.52
N VAL A 114 -1.95 11.96 11.61
CA VAL A 114 -0.73 12.25 10.84
C VAL A 114 0.42 12.67 11.76
N LYS A 115 0.16 13.56 12.73
CA LYS A 115 1.18 13.96 13.72
C LYS A 115 1.66 12.79 14.56
N LEU A 116 0.75 11.89 14.95
CA LEU A 116 1.09 10.66 15.66
C LEU A 116 2.05 9.81 14.82
N GLN A 117 1.70 9.53 13.57
CA GLN A 117 2.53 8.71 12.68
C GLN A 117 3.90 9.34 12.43
N TRP A 118 3.94 10.66 12.18
CA TRP A 118 5.21 11.37 12.03
C TRP A 118 6.07 11.31 13.30
N ALA A 119 5.46 11.44 14.47
CA ALA A 119 6.16 11.31 15.75
C ALA A 119 6.72 9.89 15.97
N GLU A 120 6.02 8.85 15.52
CA GLU A 120 6.53 7.47 15.56
C GLU A 120 7.69 7.26 14.59
N MET A 121 7.61 7.79 13.37
CA MET A 121 8.72 7.74 12.40
C MET A 121 9.99 8.41 12.95
N LEU A 122 9.84 9.55 13.64
CA LEU A 122 10.95 10.28 14.26
C LEU A 122 11.62 9.52 15.43
N LYS A 123 11.10 8.39 15.87
CA LYS A 123 11.77 7.51 16.85
C LYS A 123 12.75 6.54 16.20
N VAL A 124 12.71 6.40 14.87
CA VAL A 124 13.53 5.46 14.12
C VAL A 124 14.57 6.22 13.31
N GLU A 125 15.86 5.90 13.50
CA GLU A 125 16.90 6.44 12.62
C GLU A 125 16.72 5.91 11.19
N PRO A 126 17.02 6.70 10.15
CA PRO A 126 17.74 7.97 10.21
C PRO A 126 16.82 9.22 10.22
N TYR A 127 15.50 9.05 10.35
CA TYR A 127 14.52 10.15 10.27
C TYR A 127 14.77 11.31 11.24
N PRO A 128 15.04 11.13 12.56
CA PRO A 128 15.32 12.26 13.44
C PRO A 128 16.62 12.98 13.07
N THR A 129 17.65 12.26 12.59
CA THR A 129 18.91 12.85 12.13
C THR A 129 18.72 13.67 10.85
N TYR A 130 17.87 13.21 9.93
CA TYR A 130 17.60 13.88 8.65
C TYR A 130 16.28 14.64 8.62
N LYS A 131 15.66 14.94 9.77
CA LYS A 131 14.36 15.64 9.78
C LYS A 131 14.40 16.94 8.99
N ASN A 132 15.52 17.67 9.01
CA ASN A 132 15.68 18.92 8.26
C ASN A 132 15.86 18.75 6.74
N SER A 133 15.91 17.52 6.26
CA SER A 133 15.90 17.11 4.85
C SER A 133 14.52 16.64 4.39
N ILE A 134 13.50 16.70 5.26
CA ILE A 134 12.18 16.15 5.02
C ILE A 134 11.12 17.24 5.17
N ASN A 135 10.11 17.18 4.31
CA ASN A 135 8.83 17.86 4.49
C ASN A 135 7.73 16.79 4.68
N VAL A 136 6.71 17.15 5.45
CA VAL A 136 5.54 16.32 5.73
C VAL A 136 4.28 17.13 5.48
N TRP A 137 3.44 16.63 4.59
CA TRP A 137 2.18 17.24 4.18
C TRP A 137 1.03 16.33 4.54
N ALA A 138 -0.10 16.91 4.93
CA ALA A 138 -1.37 16.21 5.08
C ALA A 138 -2.36 16.78 4.06
N VAL A 139 -2.93 15.92 3.23
CA VAL A 139 -4.00 16.27 2.30
C VAL A 139 -5.32 15.76 2.90
N GLU A 140 -6.20 16.70 3.23
CA GLU A 140 -7.48 16.46 3.89
C GLU A 140 -8.50 15.94 2.86
N VAL A 141 -8.71 14.63 2.90
CA VAL A 141 -9.66 13.94 2.02
C VAL A 141 -10.94 13.69 2.81
N VAL A 142 -12.06 14.22 2.30
CA VAL A 142 -13.37 14.06 2.93
C VAL A 142 -14.06 12.80 2.40
N SER A 143 -14.25 11.82 3.29
CA SER A 143 -15.04 10.61 3.04
C SER A 143 -16.52 10.84 3.43
N GLN A 144 -17.44 10.11 2.79
CA GLN A 144 -18.87 10.22 3.12
C GLN A 144 -19.21 9.52 4.43
N GLU A 145 -18.54 8.40 4.70
CA GLU A 145 -18.71 7.63 5.92
C GLU A 145 -17.45 7.61 6.79
N SER A 146 -17.67 7.52 8.10
CA SER A 146 -16.60 7.38 9.09
C SER A 146 -16.13 5.92 9.16
N GLY A 147 -14.81 5.74 9.16
CA GLY A 147 -14.16 4.42 9.17
C GLY A 147 -13.94 3.86 7.77
N VAL A 148 -13.30 2.69 7.69
CA VAL A 148 -12.99 1.96 6.45
C VAL A 148 -13.59 0.56 6.50
N ASP A 149 -13.57 -0.22 5.41
CA ASP A 149 -14.10 -1.59 5.43
C ASP A 149 -13.26 -2.47 6.36
N GLU A 150 -13.85 -3.11 7.38
CA GLU A 150 -13.10 -3.91 8.38
C GLU A 150 -13.38 -5.42 8.35
N ASP A 151 -14.48 -5.85 7.75
CA ASP A 151 -14.92 -7.25 7.68
C ASP A 151 -15.55 -7.53 6.31
N PRO A 152 -15.13 -8.59 5.58
CA PRO A 152 -15.70 -9.00 4.29
C PRO A 152 -17.20 -9.29 4.31
N LYS A 153 -17.77 -9.57 5.50
CA LYS A 153 -19.20 -9.81 5.72
C LYS A 153 -19.89 -8.63 6.40
N GLY A 154 -19.14 -7.58 6.69
CA GLY A 154 -19.62 -6.37 7.34
C GLY A 154 -20.28 -5.40 6.38
N THR A 155 -20.64 -4.23 6.91
CA THR A 155 -21.11 -3.10 6.10
C THR A 155 -19.92 -2.48 5.38
N GLN A 156 -20.00 -2.44 4.05
CA GLN A 156 -19.08 -1.67 3.22
C GLN A 156 -19.40 -0.18 3.37
N ARG A 157 -18.36 0.62 3.55
CA ARG A 157 -18.43 2.07 3.77
C ARG A 157 -18.07 2.81 2.49
N ASP A 158 -18.88 3.81 2.14
CA ASP A 158 -18.60 4.76 1.05
C ASP A 158 -17.51 5.75 1.49
N THR A 159 -16.27 5.39 1.17
CA THR A 159 -15.07 6.12 1.52
C THR A 159 -14.42 6.73 0.28
N ALA A 160 -13.62 7.77 0.47
CA ALA A 160 -13.11 8.55 -0.64
C ALA A 160 -12.03 7.81 -1.42
N LEU A 161 -11.23 6.99 -0.75
CA LEU A 161 -10.10 6.24 -1.33
C LEU A 161 -10.35 4.73 -1.39
N ASP A 162 -11.57 4.27 -1.07
CA ASP A 162 -11.95 2.85 -1.05
C ASP A 162 -11.02 1.99 -0.16
N MET A 163 -10.62 2.50 1.01
CA MET A 163 -9.77 1.73 1.92
C MET A 163 -10.53 0.58 2.59
N GLY A 164 -9.84 -0.55 2.77
CA GLY A 164 -10.44 -1.73 3.41
C GLY A 164 -9.44 -2.81 3.80
N TYR A 165 -9.72 -3.47 4.93
CA TYR A 165 -9.01 -4.66 5.39
C TYR A 165 -9.41 -5.90 4.57
N TRP A 166 -8.73 -7.02 4.84
CA TRP A 166 -9.04 -8.33 4.25
C TRP A 166 -8.81 -8.42 2.73
N CYS A 167 -7.99 -7.53 2.15
CA CYS A 167 -7.60 -7.75 0.77
C CYS A 167 -6.84 -9.07 0.63
N GLY A 168 -7.23 -9.86 -0.37
CA GLY A 168 -6.75 -11.22 -0.56
C GLY A 168 -7.08 -12.23 0.53
N GLY A 169 -8.05 -11.92 1.40
CA GLY A 169 -8.44 -12.81 2.49
C GLY A 169 -7.53 -12.70 3.72
N THR A 170 -6.55 -11.79 3.72
CA THR A 170 -5.66 -11.58 4.87
C THR A 170 -6.16 -10.41 5.72
N GLU A 171 -6.53 -10.70 6.96
CA GLU A 171 -7.18 -9.75 7.86
C GLU A 171 -6.47 -8.40 7.99
N ARG A 172 -5.14 -8.40 8.06
CA ARG A 172 -4.34 -7.20 8.33
C ARG A 172 -3.91 -6.46 7.06
N ALA A 173 -4.25 -6.99 5.89
CA ALA A 173 -3.97 -6.36 4.61
C ALA A 173 -4.98 -5.22 4.40
N LEU A 174 -4.55 -4.00 4.73
CA LEU A 174 -5.30 -2.76 4.56
C LEU A 174 -4.99 -2.19 3.18
N CYS A 175 -5.87 -2.37 2.23
CA CYS A 175 -5.69 -1.95 0.86
C CYS A 175 -6.35 -0.58 0.59
N VAL A 176 -6.00 0.06 -0.52
CA VAL A 176 -6.51 1.38 -0.95
C VAL A 176 -6.62 1.42 -2.48
N ASN A 177 -7.53 2.24 -3.01
CA ASN A 177 -7.50 2.60 -4.42
C ASN A 177 -6.31 3.54 -4.69
N VAL A 178 -5.25 3.00 -5.30
CA VAL A 178 -3.97 3.69 -5.52
C VAL A 178 -4.18 4.91 -6.41
N GLY A 179 -4.97 4.77 -7.48
CA GLY A 179 -5.25 5.87 -8.40
C GLY A 179 -5.88 7.06 -7.70
N LYS A 180 -6.88 6.83 -6.84
CA LYS A 180 -7.51 7.89 -6.04
C LYS A 180 -6.52 8.48 -5.02
N ALA A 181 -5.80 7.65 -4.28
CA ALA A 181 -4.83 8.11 -3.27
C ALA A 181 -3.75 9.02 -3.88
N LYS A 182 -3.17 8.64 -5.02
CA LYS A 182 -2.15 9.45 -5.74
C LYS A 182 -2.73 10.72 -6.34
N GLU A 183 -4.00 10.72 -6.76
CA GLU A 183 -4.71 11.93 -7.23
C GLU A 183 -4.83 12.99 -6.14
N PHE A 184 -5.06 12.58 -4.89
CA PHE A 184 -5.04 13.49 -3.74
C PHE A 184 -3.61 13.85 -3.31
N ALA A 185 -2.69 12.87 -3.25
CA ALA A 185 -1.32 13.12 -2.78
C ALA A 185 -0.59 14.18 -3.63
N ARG A 186 -0.81 14.19 -4.95
CA ARG A 186 -0.18 15.16 -5.86
C ARG A 186 -0.61 16.62 -5.66
N GLN A 187 -1.59 16.88 -4.80
CA GLN A 187 -2.03 18.24 -4.47
C GLN A 187 -1.06 18.91 -3.49
N ALA A 188 -0.23 18.13 -2.79
CA ALA A 188 0.85 18.66 -1.97
C ALA A 188 1.93 19.36 -2.83
N PRO A 189 2.64 20.35 -2.29
CA PRO A 189 3.71 21.05 -3.00
C PRO A 189 4.86 20.15 -3.51
N GLY A 190 5.07 19.01 -2.84
CA GLY A 190 5.94 17.92 -3.28
C GLY A 190 5.37 16.58 -2.81
N SER A 191 5.68 15.50 -3.51
CA SER A 191 5.09 14.18 -3.26
C SER A 191 6.02 13.05 -3.73
N ASP A 192 7.12 12.85 -3.02
CA ASP A 192 8.04 11.73 -3.28
C ASP A 192 7.52 10.40 -2.72
N GLN A 193 6.78 10.45 -1.61
CA GLN A 193 6.23 9.29 -0.93
C GLN A 193 4.81 9.58 -0.45
N ALA A 194 3.89 8.65 -0.64
CA ALA A 194 2.51 8.77 -0.19
C ALA A 194 2.18 7.76 0.91
N ILE A 195 1.37 8.16 1.88
CA ILE A 195 0.84 7.27 2.92
C ILE A 195 -0.67 7.47 2.99
N ALA A 196 -1.43 6.42 2.67
CA ALA A 196 -2.86 6.43 2.89
C ALA A 196 -3.18 5.97 4.32
N LEU A 197 -3.76 6.87 5.13
CA LEU A 197 -4.15 6.61 6.50
C LEU A 197 -5.63 6.30 6.61
N ALA A 198 -5.96 5.10 7.07
CA ALA A 198 -7.34 4.73 7.39
C ALA A 198 -7.78 5.34 8.73
N ASN A 199 -9.02 5.82 8.81
CA ASN A 199 -9.67 6.13 10.08
C ASN A 199 -10.06 4.82 10.82
N SER A 200 -9.07 4.12 11.35
CA SER A 200 -9.26 2.88 12.12
C SER A 200 -8.16 2.75 13.17
N ALA A 201 -8.49 2.05 14.26
CA ALA A 201 -7.55 1.63 15.29
C ALA A 201 -7.04 0.19 15.07
N LYS A 202 -7.67 -0.57 14.18
CA LYS A 202 -7.24 -1.93 13.84
C LYS A 202 -5.83 -1.85 13.25
N TYR A 203 -4.89 -2.62 13.77
CA TYR A 203 -3.56 -2.68 13.19
C TYR A 203 -3.61 -3.27 11.76
N GLY A 204 -2.77 -2.76 10.87
CA GLY A 204 -2.60 -3.28 9.50
C GLY A 204 -2.12 -2.22 8.51
N GLY A 205 -1.71 -2.70 7.35
CA GLY A 205 -1.05 -1.91 6.31
C GLY A 205 -0.52 -2.82 5.20
N VAL A 206 -0.21 -2.22 4.06
CA VAL A 206 0.33 -2.86 2.85
C VAL A 206 1.28 -1.90 2.13
N GLY A 207 2.35 -2.46 1.58
CA GLY A 207 3.28 -1.80 0.68
C GLY A 207 2.87 -1.77 -0.78
N TYR A 208 3.01 -0.60 -1.41
CA TYR A 208 2.84 -0.37 -2.84
C TYR A 208 4.15 0.17 -3.41
N VAL A 209 5.19 -0.67 -3.41
CA VAL A 209 6.57 -0.27 -3.77
C VAL A 209 6.67 0.36 -5.16
N GLN A 210 5.89 -0.13 -6.14
CA GLN A 210 5.89 0.43 -7.49
C GLN A 210 5.24 1.82 -7.60
N ASP A 211 4.50 2.23 -6.57
CA ASP A 211 3.70 3.45 -6.54
C ASP A 211 4.25 4.50 -5.55
N ASP A 212 5.39 4.22 -4.91
CA ASP A 212 5.97 5.02 -3.83
C ASP A 212 4.96 5.29 -2.72
N MET A 213 4.26 4.24 -2.28
CA MET A 213 3.14 4.37 -1.35
C MET A 213 3.05 3.22 -0.35
N ALA A 214 2.52 3.53 0.83
CA ALA A 214 2.09 2.54 1.81
C ALA A 214 0.72 2.90 2.39
N THR A 215 0.05 1.93 3.00
CA THR A 215 -1.15 2.15 3.80
C THR A 215 -0.86 1.89 5.28
N SER A 216 -1.59 2.58 6.16
CA SER A 216 -1.46 2.39 7.60
C SER A 216 -2.75 2.77 8.31
N ALA A 217 -2.99 2.18 9.48
CA ALA A 217 -4.08 2.57 10.35
C ALA A 217 -3.74 3.87 11.11
N GLY A 218 -4.58 4.89 10.98
CA GLY A 218 -4.36 6.22 11.54
C GLY A 218 -4.34 6.25 13.07
N ASN A 219 -5.28 5.56 13.72
CA ASN A 219 -5.39 5.51 15.18
C ASN A 219 -4.64 4.32 15.77
N ASN A 220 -3.46 4.00 15.22
CA ASN A 220 -2.61 2.93 15.72
C ASN A 220 -1.13 3.31 15.57
N ALA A 221 -0.48 3.59 16.71
CA ALA A 221 0.92 4.01 16.73
C ALA A 221 1.89 2.92 16.21
N GLN A 222 1.55 1.63 16.40
CA GLN A 222 2.41 0.54 15.91
C GLN A 222 2.38 0.44 14.39
N SER A 223 1.27 0.81 13.75
CA SER A 223 1.16 0.83 12.28
C SER A 223 2.11 1.86 11.63
N GLY A 224 2.72 2.77 12.40
CA GLY A 224 3.77 3.65 11.90
C GLY A 224 5.06 2.91 11.55
N GLN A 225 5.34 1.77 12.20
CA GLN A 225 6.49 0.94 11.86
C GLN A 225 6.37 0.32 10.46
N ILE A 226 5.15 0.06 10.00
CA ILE A 226 4.87 -0.41 8.63
C ILE A 226 5.39 0.60 7.62
N VAL A 227 5.03 1.87 7.78
CA VAL A 227 5.48 2.96 6.90
C VAL A 227 7.01 3.03 6.84
N VAL A 228 7.68 2.87 7.98
CA VAL A 228 9.14 2.95 8.03
C VAL A 228 9.79 1.79 7.29
N HIS A 229 9.25 0.57 7.39
CA HIS A 229 9.69 -0.59 6.62
C HIS A 229 9.50 -0.37 5.11
N GLU A 230 8.31 0.03 4.70
CA GLU A 230 7.96 0.25 3.30
C GLU A 230 8.81 1.34 2.65
N PHE A 231 9.13 2.38 3.42
CA PHE A 231 10.04 3.42 2.97
C PHE A 231 11.47 2.93 2.78
N GLY A 232 11.86 1.82 3.42
CA GLY A 232 13.08 1.10 3.08
C GLY A 232 13.11 0.68 1.62
N HIS A 233 12.00 0.18 1.09
CA HIS A 233 11.86 -0.18 -0.32
C HIS A 233 11.78 1.05 -1.23
N THR A 234 10.88 1.98 -0.94
CA THR A 234 10.53 3.06 -1.87
C THR A 234 11.48 4.26 -1.85
N ILE A 235 12.20 4.46 -0.74
CA ILE A 235 13.22 5.52 -0.65
C ILE A 235 14.58 4.98 -1.03
N ALA A 236 14.97 3.82 -0.48
CA ALA A 236 16.36 3.34 -0.53
C ALA A 236 16.55 2.05 -1.34
N ASP A 237 15.54 1.60 -2.09
CA ASP A 237 15.60 0.40 -2.92
C ASP A 237 16.06 -0.86 -2.15
N MET A 238 15.82 -0.91 -0.84
CA MET A 238 16.15 -2.08 -0.01
C MET A 238 15.24 -3.24 -0.35
N TYR A 239 15.73 -4.47 -0.23
CA TYR A 239 14.91 -5.67 -0.35
C TYR A 239 14.66 -6.29 1.01
N ASP A 240 13.68 -7.17 1.09
CA ASP A 240 13.38 -7.88 2.33
C ASP A 240 14.50 -8.76 2.81
N GLU A 241 14.77 -8.71 4.12
CA GLU A 241 15.77 -9.52 4.79
C GLU A 241 15.15 -10.77 5.43
N TYR A 242 13.82 -10.87 5.48
CA TYR A 242 13.15 -12.09 5.88
C TYR A 242 13.15 -13.14 4.77
N PHE A 243 12.91 -14.39 5.16
CA PHE A 243 12.72 -15.51 4.26
C PHE A 243 11.84 -16.56 4.94
N TYR A 244 10.82 -17.04 4.22
CA TYR A 244 9.92 -18.08 4.75
C TYR A 244 10.00 -19.39 3.97
N GLU A 245 10.59 -19.36 2.77
CA GLU A 245 10.72 -20.54 1.94
C GLU A 245 12.12 -21.15 2.02
N GLN A 246 12.18 -22.47 1.88
CA GLN A 246 13.42 -23.25 1.90
C GLN A 246 14.09 -23.29 0.52
N ARG A 247 14.19 -22.14 -0.16
CA ARG A 247 14.78 -22.02 -1.52
C ARG A 247 16.23 -21.57 -1.49
N THR A 248 16.96 -21.87 -2.57
CA THR A 248 18.32 -21.37 -2.80
C THR A 248 18.31 -20.32 -3.90
N TYR A 249 18.87 -19.14 -3.62
CA TYR A 249 19.06 -18.08 -4.61
C TYR A 249 20.23 -18.45 -5.53
N THR A 250 19.99 -18.43 -6.84
CA THR A 250 20.99 -18.76 -7.89
C THR A 250 21.15 -17.62 -8.90
N GLY A 251 20.57 -16.46 -8.61
CA GLY A 251 20.67 -15.27 -9.44
C GLY A 251 22.02 -14.55 -9.29
N GLY A 252 22.18 -13.46 -10.03
CA GLY A 252 23.34 -12.57 -9.91
C GLY A 252 23.31 -11.70 -8.66
N GLU A 253 24.38 -10.95 -8.42
CA GLU A 253 24.45 -10.01 -7.30
C GLU A 253 23.30 -8.99 -7.33
N PRO A 254 22.46 -8.88 -6.27
CA PRO A 254 21.40 -7.89 -6.24
C PRO A 254 21.93 -6.46 -6.30
N VAL A 255 21.17 -5.59 -6.95
CA VAL A 255 21.47 -4.15 -7.04
C VAL A 255 21.29 -3.43 -5.71
N THR A 256 20.40 -3.94 -4.85
CA THR A 256 20.11 -3.36 -3.54
C THR A 256 21.33 -3.36 -2.61
N GLY A 257 21.40 -2.41 -1.68
CA GLY A 257 22.50 -2.31 -0.72
C GLY A 257 22.48 -3.38 0.37
N ASN A 258 21.30 -3.86 0.77
CA ASN A 258 21.12 -4.66 1.99
C ASN A 258 21.06 -6.19 1.77
N LEU A 259 21.31 -6.68 0.54
CA LEU A 259 21.44 -8.11 0.26
C LEU A 259 22.60 -8.39 -0.70
N SER A 260 23.23 -9.56 -0.57
CA SER A 260 24.36 -9.97 -1.41
C SER A 260 24.42 -11.48 -1.64
N THR A 261 24.99 -11.90 -2.77
CA THR A 261 25.39 -13.29 -3.04
C THR A 261 26.76 -13.63 -2.47
N TYR A 262 27.52 -12.64 -2.03
CA TYR A 262 28.82 -12.84 -1.42
C TYR A 262 28.66 -13.26 0.05
N ASP A 263 29.37 -14.33 0.42
CA ASP A 263 29.61 -14.61 1.84
C ASP A 263 30.58 -13.58 2.43
N GLU A 264 30.78 -13.66 3.75
CA GLU A 264 31.63 -12.71 4.48
C GLU A 264 33.08 -12.68 3.96
N ALA A 265 33.64 -13.84 3.62
CA ALA A 265 35.02 -13.96 3.15
C ALA A 265 35.18 -13.30 1.76
N ALA A 266 34.24 -13.56 0.85
CA ALA A 266 34.21 -12.96 -0.48
C ALA A 266 33.98 -11.44 -0.42
N MET A 267 33.08 -10.98 0.45
CA MET A 267 32.86 -9.54 0.68
C MET A 267 34.13 -8.85 1.15
N LYS A 268 34.79 -9.43 2.16
CA LYS A 268 36.04 -8.90 2.73
C LYS A 268 37.18 -8.88 1.72
N ALA A 269 37.35 -9.96 0.96
CA ALA A 269 38.44 -10.07 -0.02
C ALA A 269 38.31 -9.07 -1.17
N ASN A 270 37.07 -8.77 -1.60
CA ASN A 270 36.82 -7.92 -2.77
C ASN A 270 36.44 -6.47 -2.41
N GLY A 271 36.26 -6.15 -1.11
CA GLY A 271 35.84 -4.83 -0.66
C GLY A 271 34.48 -4.42 -1.22
N ARG A 272 33.53 -5.36 -1.32
CA ARG A 272 32.20 -5.12 -1.93
C ARG A 272 31.12 -4.96 -0.86
N LYS A 273 29.98 -4.36 -1.25
CA LYS A 273 28.77 -4.24 -0.41
C LYS A 273 29.11 -3.63 0.96
N TRP A 274 28.76 -4.30 2.06
CA TRP A 274 29.03 -3.82 3.42
C TRP A 274 30.34 -4.33 4.03
N ALA A 275 31.33 -4.70 3.21
CA ALA A 275 32.64 -5.17 3.68
C ALA A 275 33.31 -4.22 4.70
N LYS A 276 33.09 -2.90 4.55
CA LYS A 276 33.59 -1.88 5.49
C LYS A 276 32.98 -1.94 6.90
N TYR A 277 31.83 -2.59 7.05
CA TYR A 277 31.10 -2.70 8.32
C TYR A 277 31.24 -4.06 8.99
N LEU A 278 31.83 -5.06 8.33
CA LEU A 278 31.99 -6.40 8.91
C LEU A 278 32.65 -6.36 10.30
N GLY A 279 32.00 -6.99 11.27
CA GLY A 279 32.41 -7.05 12.67
C GLY A 279 32.03 -5.83 13.53
N GLN A 280 31.43 -4.79 12.96
CA GLN A 280 30.96 -3.63 13.73
C GLN A 280 29.62 -3.92 14.42
N GLU A 281 29.41 -3.36 15.62
CA GLU A 281 28.12 -3.41 16.29
C GLU A 281 27.05 -2.69 15.46
N THR A 282 25.81 -3.17 15.53
CA THR A 282 24.71 -2.61 14.72
C THR A 282 23.49 -2.22 15.57
N PRO A 283 22.75 -1.13 15.24
CA PRO A 283 21.66 -0.63 16.07
C PRO A 283 20.49 -1.60 16.30
N ASP A 284 20.25 -2.51 15.36
CA ASP A 284 19.27 -3.61 15.46
C ASP A 284 19.72 -4.72 16.44
N GLY A 285 20.98 -4.69 16.89
CA GLY A 285 21.59 -5.62 17.83
C GLY A 285 22.55 -6.61 17.18
N GLY A 286 23.59 -7.01 17.90
CA GLY A 286 24.63 -7.90 17.37
C GLY A 286 25.67 -7.15 16.55
N VAL A 287 26.25 -7.82 15.55
CA VAL A 287 27.30 -7.27 14.69
C VAL A 287 26.96 -7.46 13.22
N ILE A 288 27.53 -6.63 12.36
CA ILE A 288 27.44 -6.81 10.91
C ILE A 288 28.29 -8.00 10.47
N GLY A 289 27.69 -8.88 9.68
CA GLY A 289 28.29 -10.09 9.11
C GLY A 289 27.66 -10.41 7.76
N ALA A 290 27.76 -11.67 7.32
CA ALA A 290 26.97 -12.16 6.19
C ALA A 290 26.06 -13.30 6.66
N TYR A 291 24.82 -12.97 7.03
CA TYR A 291 23.85 -13.92 7.56
C TYR A 291 23.06 -14.53 6.41
N GLU A 292 23.14 -15.85 6.24
CA GLU A 292 22.47 -16.52 5.12
C GLU A 292 20.94 -16.43 5.26
N GLY A 293 20.29 -16.14 4.14
CA GLY A 293 18.85 -16.02 3.97
C GLY A 293 18.35 -14.57 3.85
N GLY A 294 17.38 -14.36 2.98
CA GLY A 294 16.74 -13.07 2.70
C GLY A 294 15.96 -13.11 1.38
N PHE A 295 15.70 -11.91 0.85
CA PHE A 295 14.96 -11.69 -0.40
C PHE A 295 13.58 -12.39 -0.39
N ALA A 296 12.88 -12.28 0.74
CA ALA A 296 11.55 -12.84 1.06
C ALA A 296 11.39 -14.38 0.99
N SER A 297 12.16 -15.08 0.16
CA SER A 297 11.92 -16.48 -0.21
C SER A 297 13.15 -17.39 -0.12
N TYR A 298 14.36 -16.86 0.07
CA TYR A 298 15.56 -17.69 -0.09
C TYR A 298 16.25 -17.88 1.26
N SER A 299 16.30 -19.13 1.73
CA SER A 299 17.04 -19.49 2.94
C SER A 299 18.52 -19.75 2.69
N LYS A 300 18.94 -19.85 1.43
CA LYS A 300 20.33 -20.13 1.01
C LYS A 300 20.78 -19.30 -0.18
N GLY A 301 22.09 -19.11 -0.31
CA GLY A 301 22.72 -18.49 -1.50
C GLY A 301 22.55 -16.97 -1.61
N ILE A 302 21.93 -16.34 -0.61
CA ILE A 302 21.81 -14.90 -0.45
C ILE A 302 22.07 -14.56 1.03
N TYR A 303 22.67 -13.41 1.30
CA TYR A 303 23.07 -12.97 2.62
C TYR A 303 22.50 -11.59 2.91
N ARG A 304 22.16 -11.36 4.17
CA ARG A 304 21.77 -10.08 4.77
C ARG A 304 22.85 -9.61 5.76
N PRO A 305 22.92 -8.30 6.08
CA PRO A 305 24.05 -7.72 6.80
C PRO A 305 24.03 -7.99 8.30
N SER A 306 22.87 -8.23 8.89
CA SER A 306 22.70 -8.45 10.33
C SER A 306 21.77 -9.64 10.58
N ASP A 307 21.79 -10.18 11.79
CA ASP A 307 20.90 -11.30 12.10
C ASP A 307 19.43 -10.88 11.92
N ASN A 308 19.07 -9.67 12.35
CA ASN A 308 17.74 -9.10 12.21
C ASN A 308 17.81 -7.65 11.74
N SER A 309 16.69 -7.03 11.39
CA SER A 309 16.63 -5.59 11.10
C SER A 309 15.16 -5.20 10.89
N LEU A 310 14.90 -3.91 10.73
CA LEU A 310 13.58 -3.44 10.32
C LEU A 310 13.14 -3.99 8.95
N MET A 311 14.08 -4.33 8.04
CA MET A 311 13.77 -4.98 6.76
C MET A 311 13.51 -6.49 6.90
N ARG A 312 13.65 -7.05 8.11
CA ARG A 312 13.33 -8.46 8.41
C ARG A 312 12.09 -8.59 9.31
N ALA A 313 11.92 -7.71 10.28
CA ALA A 313 10.80 -7.73 11.22
C ALA A 313 10.53 -6.32 11.75
N LEU A 314 9.26 -6.01 12.01
CA LEU A 314 8.88 -4.73 12.60
C LEU A 314 9.33 -4.62 14.07
N ASN A 315 9.21 -3.42 14.64
CA ASN A 315 9.66 -3.08 15.99
C ASN A 315 11.18 -3.28 16.20
N ARG A 316 11.94 -3.17 15.12
CA ARG A 316 13.40 -3.20 15.09
C ARG A 316 13.94 -1.90 14.54
N LYS A 317 15.25 -1.69 14.71
CA LYS A 317 15.95 -0.62 14.01
C LYS A 317 16.45 -1.15 12.68
N PHE A 318 16.74 -0.26 11.74
CA PHE A 318 17.57 -0.64 10.60
C PHE A 318 18.93 -1.12 11.08
N SER A 319 19.53 -2.02 10.30
CA SER A 319 20.94 -2.33 10.42
C SER A 319 21.80 -1.13 10.07
N LEU A 320 23.09 -1.13 10.44
CA LEU A 320 24.02 -0.09 9.99
C LEU A 320 23.94 0.09 8.47
N VAL A 321 23.94 -1.02 7.72
CA VAL A 321 23.81 -1.00 6.26
C VAL A 321 22.50 -0.35 5.83
N GLY A 322 21.36 -0.74 6.43
CA GLY A 322 20.07 -0.11 6.13
C GLY A 322 20.04 1.39 6.46
N LEU A 323 20.68 1.82 7.54
CA LEU A 323 20.83 3.24 7.87
C LEU A 323 21.68 3.99 6.85
N GLU A 324 22.72 3.37 6.28
CA GLU A 324 23.49 3.96 5.19
C GLU A 324 22.64 4.18 3.95
N GLU A 325 21.93 3.15 3.50
CA GLU A 325 21.10 3.20 2.30
C GLU A 325 20.02 4.27 2.45
N MET A 326 19.29 4.27 3.58
CA MET A 326 18.29 5.30 3.88
C MET A 326 18.90 6.71 3.95
N ALA A 327 20.05 6.87 4.61
CA ALA A 327 20.71 8.17 4.71
C ALA A 327 21.15 8.70 3.33
N ASN A 328 21.69 7.82 2.48
CA ASN A 328 22.13 8.18 1.13
C ASN A 328 20.94 8.55 0.25
N ALA A 329 19.86 7.79 0.33
CA ALA A 329 18.64 8.05 -0.43
C ALA A 329 17.94 9.35 -0.01
N ILE A 330 17.80 9.62 1.30
CA ILE A 330 17.25 10.88 1.79
C ILE A 330 18.10 12.06 1.33
N LYS A 331 19.43 11.96 1.37
CA LYS A 331 20.34 12.99 0.85
C LYS A 331 20.16 13.22 -0.65
N ALA A 332 20.02 12.15 -1.42
CA ALA A 332 19.83 12.24 -2.87
C ALA A 332 18.53 12.98 -3.22
N LYS A 333 17.47 12.77 -2.44
CA LYS A 333 16.19 13.48 -2.57
C LYS A 333 16.18 14.88 -1.93
N ALA A 334 17.19 15.23 -1.12
CA ALA A 334 17.30 16.53 -0.45
C ALA A 334 18.61 17.28 -0.79
N PRO A 335 18.87 17.61 -2.07
CA PRO A 335 20.16 18.15 -2.52
C PRO A 335 20.52 19.52 -1.92
N GLY A 336 19.53 20.27 -1.41
CA GLY A 336 19.74 21.59 -0.81
C GLY A 336 20.15 21.58 0.67
N VAL A 337 20.29 20.41 1.29
CA VAL A 337 20.70 20.30 2.70
C VAL A 337 22.18 19.90 2.78
N PRO A 338 23.04 20.67 3.49
CA PRO A 338 24.43 20.29 3.68
C PRO A 338 24.55 18.88 4.29
N PRO A 339 25.60 18.11 3.94
CA PRO A 339 25.75 16.76 4.44
C PRO A 339 25.80 16.73 5.96
N THR A 340 24.78 16.17 6.60
CA THR A 340 24.89 15.75 8.00
C THR A 340 25.76 14.49 8.03
N LYS A 341 26.85 14.55 8.81
CA LYS A 341 27.60 13.33 9.14
C LYS A 341 26.72 12.51 10.09
N PRO A 342 26.31 11.30 9.72
CA PRO A 342 25.57 10.47 10.64
C PRO A 342 26.47 10.10 11.83
N GLU A 343 26.00 10.29 13.06
CA GLU A 343 26.72 9.83 14.26
C GLU A 343 26.74 8.29 14.38
N PHE A 344 25.95 7.59 13.56
CA PHE A 344 25.84 6.13 13.56
C PHE A 344 27.16 5.41 13.26
N TRP A 345 28.10 6.08 12.59
CA TRP A 345 29.34 5.50 12.07
C TRP A 345 30.55 5.62 13.00
N ASN A 346 30.41 6.32 14.13
CA ASN A 346 31.52 6.66 15.02
C ASN A 346 31.43 5.97 16.40
N ARG A 347 30.71 4.85 16.53
CA ARG A 347 30.66 4.08 17.78
C ARG A 347 31.28 2.72 17.62
#